data_AF-A0A0E9M171-F1
#
_entry.id   AF-A0A0E9M171-F1
#
_cell.length_a   1.000
_cell.length_b   1.000
_cell.length_c   1.000
_cell.angle_alpha   90.00
_cell.angle_beta   90.00
_cell.angle_gamma   90.00
#
_symmetry.space_group_name_H-M   'P 1'
#
loop_
_entity.id
_entity.type
_entity.pdbx_description
1 polymer ?
#
loop_
_entity_poly.entity_id
_entity_poly.type
_entity_poly.pdbx_seq_one_letter_code
_entity_poly.pdbx_strand_id
1 'polypeptide(L)'
;MKKGDVYLMDLDFEYKLWKNRLSCFLKEIEIVKARNEEVTRHHSGKEMNTVEMMVLEEHEAQLHQTLNRIKVQEQEIQYYNKDFPITQTHEYMHLHLKLRDKMEQMCTLHLDKLDDLTRALGI
;
A
#
# COMPACT_ATOMS: atom_id res chain seq x y z
N MET A 1 -7.82 -22.60 -5.47
CA MET A 1 -7.62 -22.10 -6.85
C MET A 1 -7.60 -23.30 -7.79
N LYS A 2 -8.62 -23.46 -8.64
CA LYS A 2 -8.66 -24.50 -9.69
C LYS A 2 -8.26 -23.86 -11.03
N LYS A 3 -7.46 -24.58 -11.81
CA LYS A 3 -6.89 -24.25 -13.14
C LYS A 3 -7.79 -23.37 -14.02
N GLY A 4 -7.18 -22.40 -14.70
CA GLY A 4 -7.74 -21.90 -15.95
C GLY A 4 -7.30 -20.49 -16.27
N ASP A 5 -8.19 -19.54 -16.02
CA ASP A 5 -8.10 -18.20 -16.58
C ASP A 5 -8.40 -17.17 -15.49
N VAL A 6 -7.60 -16.10 -15.44
CA VAL A 6 -7.90 -14.94 -14.60
C VAL A 6 -8.68 -13.96 -15.47
N TYR A 7 -9.90 -13.62 -15.07
CA TYR A 7 -10.71 -12.68 -15.83
C TYR A 7 -10.32 -11.25 -15.46
N LEU A 8 -10.50 -10.33 -16.41
CA LEU A 8 -10.31 -8.89 -16.22
C LEU A 8 -11.07 -8.35 -14.98
N MET A 9 -12.25 -8.91 -14.69
CA MET A 9 -13.04 -8.54 -13.52
C MET A 9 -12.36 -8.92 -12.19
N ASP A 10 -11.63 -10.03 -12.14
CA ASP A 10 -10.91 -10.44 -10.93
C ASP A 10 -9.75 -9.46 -10.63
N LEU A 11 -9.07 -9.00 -11.68
CA LEU A 11 -7.99 -7.99 -11.55
C LEU A 11 -8.52 -6.63 -11.09
N ASP A 12 -9.64 -6.17 -11.66
CA ASP A 12 -10.29 -4.91 -11.26
C ASP A 12 -10.74 -4.95 -9.78
N PHE A 13 -11.30 -6.09 -9.35
CA PHE A 13 -11.66 -6.28 -7.95
C PHE A 13 -10.44 -6.23 -7.02
N GLU A 14 -9.35 -6.93 -7.35
CA GLU A 14 -8.12 -6.88 -6.55
C GLU A 14 -7.52 -5.47 -6.49
N TYR A 15 -7.50 -4.72 -7.58
CA TYR A 15 -7.01 -3.35 -7.59
C TYR A 15 -7.82 -2.43 -6.69
N LYS A 16 -9.15 -2.56 -6.68
CA LYS A 16 -10.02 -1.82 -5.74
C LYS A 16 -9.69 -2.17 -4.28
N LEU A 17 -9.51 -3.46 -3.99
CA LEU A 17 -9.13 -3.92 -2.64
C LEU A 17 -7.79 -3.32 -2.21
N TRP A 18 -6.78 -3.37 -3.07
CA TRP A 18 -5.45 -2.83 -2.79
C TRP A 18 -5.45 -1.32 -2.61
N LYS A 19 -6.16 -0.58 -3.47
CA LYS A 19 -6.33 0.88 -3.29
C LYS A 19 -6.93 1.21 -1.94
N ASN A 20 -8.00 0.52 -1.55
CA ASN A 20 -8.64 0.72 -0.24
C ASN A 20 -7.66 0.42 0.90
N ARG A 21 -6.87 -0.66 0.80
CA ARG A 21 -5.86 -1.00 1.79
C ARG A 21 -4.78 0.07 1.90
N LEU A 22 -4.21 0.52 0.78
CA LEU A 22 -3.20 1.59 0.76
C LEU A 22 -3.74 2.90 1.33
N SER A 23 -5.00 3.23 1.03
CA SER A 23 -5.66 4.41 1.63
C SER A 23 -5.86 4.27 3.14
N CYS A 24 -6.07 3.06 3.66
CA CYS A 24 -6.10 2.81 5.12
C CYS A 24 -4.72 3.05 5.74
N PHE A 25 -3.68 2.48 5.13
CA PHE A 25 -2.29 2.64 5.58
C PHE A 25 -1.84 4.11 5.61
N LEU A 26 -2.22 4.90 4.59
CA LEU A 26 -1.94 6.34 4.57
C LEU A 26 -2.63 7.07 5.73
N LYS A 27 -3.89 6.74 6.05
CA LYS A 27 -4.60 7.32 7.20
C LYS A 27 -3.95 6.94 8.52
N GLU A 28 -3.45 5.71 8.65
CA GLU A 28 -2.74 5.26 9.85
C GLU A 28 -1.44 6.06 10.04
N ILE A 29 -0.70 6.34 8.96
CA ILE A 29 0.46 7.24 9.00
C ILE A 29 0.06 8.66 9.42
N GLU A 30 -1.02 9.21 8.87
CA GLU A 30 -1.53 10.54 9.24
C GLU A 30 -1.84 10.62 10.73
N ILE A 31 -2.48 9.58 11.29
CA ILE A 31 -2.77 9.48 12.74
C ILE A 31 -1.47 9.48 13.55
N VAL A 32 -0.48 8.69 13.14
CA VAL A 32 0.82 8.60 13.82
C VAL A 32 1.55 9.95 13.81
N LYS A 33 1.55 10.66 12.68
CA LYS A 33 2.11 12.02 12.56
C LYS A 33 1.38 13.01 13.46
N ALA A 34 0.05 13.02 13.43
CA ALA A 34 -0.77 13.89 14.27
C ALA A 34 -0.52 13.65 15.76
N ARG A 35 -0.36 12.38 16.16
CA ARG A 35 -0.03 12.01 17.54
C ARG A 35 1.37 12.48 17.93
N ASN A 36 2.35 12.36 17.03
CA ASN A 36 3.70 12.87 17.27
C ASN A 36 3.69 14.39 17.53
N GLU A 37 2.92 15.14 16.74
CA GLU A 37 2.75 16.59 16.96
C GLU A 37 2.13 16.91 18.32
N GLU A 38 1.13 16.15 18.76
CA GLU A 38 0.51 16.31 20.07
C GLU A 38 1.52 16.04 21.21
N VAL A 39 2.31 14.96 21.09
CA VAL A 39 3.37 14.62 22.04
C VAL A 39 4.42 15.73 22.10
N THR A 40 4.83 16.26 20.95
CA THR A 40 5.81 17.36 20.86
C THR A 40 5.31 18.62 21.61
N ARG A 41 4.01 18.91 21.56
CA ARG A 41 3.41 20.07 22.24
C ARG A 41 3.27 19.90 23.76
N HIS A 42 3.09 18.67 24.24
CA HIS A 42 2.70 18.41 25.64
C HIS A 42 3.75 17.65 26.47
N HIS A 43 4.65 16.91 25.84
CA HIS A 43 5.60 16.00 26.49
C HIS A 43 6.95 15.99 25.76
N SER A 44 7.67 17.11 25.82
CA SER A 44 9.01 17.24 25.23
C SER A 44 9.95 16.13 25.72
N GLY A 45 10.64 15.48 24.78
CA GLY A 45 11.54 14.35 25.00
C GLY A 45 10.93 12.97 24.72
N LYS A 46 9.67 12.89 24.28
CA LYS A 46 9.00 11.63 23.87
C LYS A 46 8.52 11.64 22.42
N GLU A 47 8.71 12.74 21.71
CA GLU A 47 8.48 12.84 20.28
C GLU A 47 9.43 11.93 19.49
N MET A 48 8.98 11.51 18.32
CA MET A 48 9.82 10.82 17.36
C MET A 48 11.04 11.66 17.00
N ASN A 49 12.19 11.00 16.95
CA ASN A 49 13.41 11.62 16.47
C ASN A 49 13.40 11.77 14.93
N THR A 50 14.39 12.49 14.41
CA THR A 50 14.51 12.76 12.97
C THR A 50 14.57 11.48 12.13
N VAL A 51 15.22 10.42 12.61
CA VAL A 51 15.35 9.16 11.87
C VAL A 51 14.00 8.44 11.78
N GLU A 52 13.24 8.40 12.87
CA GLU A 52 11.90 7.81 12.91
C GLU A 52 10.93 8.56 11.97
N MET A 53 11.01 9.90 11.96
CA MET A 53 10.22 10.72 11.02
C MET A 53 10.61 10.46 9.56
N MET A 54 11.91 10.38 9.25
CA MET A 54 12.38 10.05 7.90
C MET A 54 11.88 8.67 7.44
N VAL A 55 11.91 7.69 8.34
CA VAL A 55 11.39 6.33 8.07
C VAL A 55 9.89 6.37 7.75
N LEU A 56 9.13 7.17 8.48
CA LEU A 56 7.68 7.32 8.28
C LEU A 56 7.36 8.02 6.94
N GLU A 57 8.11 9.07 6.60
CA GLU A 57 8.00 9.79 5.33
C GLU A 57 8.39 8.91 4.14
N GLU A 58 9.46 8.11 4.27
CA GLU A 58 9.86 7.16 3.24
C GLU A 58 8.76 6.13 2.99
N HIS A 59 8.18 5.57 4.06
CA HIS A 59 7.11 4.60 3.96
C HIS A 59 5.84 5.19 3.30
N GLU A 60 5.47 6.41 3.67
CA GLU A 60 4.38 7.16 3.03
C GLU A 60 4.63 7.36 1.53
N ALA A 61 5.84 7.75 1.14
CA ALA A 61 6.22 7.89 -0.26
C ALA A 61 6.10 6.56 -1.03
N GLN A 62 6.51 5.44 -0.42
CA GLN A 62 6.38 4.11 -1.02
C GLN A 62 4.90 3.69 -1.20
N LEU A 63 4.03 4.02 -0.24
CA LEU A 63 2.58 3.79 -0.35
C LEU A 63 1.98 4.61 -1.50
N HIS A 64 2.32 5.89 -1.62
CA HIS A 64 1.88 6.74 -2.73
C HIS A 64 2.37 6.24 -4.09
N GLN A 65 3.62 5.82 -4.19
CA GLN A 65 4.18 5.26 -5.42
C GLN A 65 3.43 4.00 -5.84
N THR A 66 3.16 3.10 -4.89
CA THR A 66 2.41 1.86 -5.14
C THR A 66 0.98 2.15 -5.56
N LEU A 67 0.31 3.11 -4.91
CA LEU A 67 -1.04 3.55 -5.26
C LEU A 67 -1.10 4.10 -6.69
N ASN A 68 -0.13 4.94 -7.07
CA ASN A 68 -0.06 5.50 -8.42
C ASN A 68 0.17 4.41 -9.46
N ARG A 69 1.02 3.41 -9.15
CA ARG A 69 1.25 2.28 -10.05
C ARG A 69 -0.02 1.45 -10.28
N ILE A 70 -0.81 1.20 -9.22
CA ILE A 70 -2.10 0.50 -9.35
C ILE A 70 -3.07 1.32 -10.22
N LYS A 71 -3.14 2.64 -10.04
CA LYS A 71 -3.99 3.51 -10.86
C LYS A 71 -3.62 3.46 -12.35
N VAL A 72 -2.32 3.49 -12.66
CA VAL A 72 -1.85 3.37 -14.05
C VAL A 72 -2.26 2.01 -14.64
N GLN A 73 -2.04 0.91 -13.91
CA GLN A 73 -2.43 -0.42 -14.36
C GLN A 73 -3.94 -0.58 -14.54
N GLU A 74 -4.74 0.03 -13.66
CA GLU A 74 -6.20 0.04 -13.79
C GLU A 74 -6.65 0.79 -15.05
N GLN A 75 -6.03 1.93 -15.37
CA GLN A 75 -6.31 2.68 -16.59
C GLN A 75 -5.91 1.88 -17.85
N GLU A 76 -4.75 1.23 -17.84
CA GLU A 76 -4.29 0.39 -18.96
C GLU A 76 -5.25 -0.79 -19.20
N ILE A 77 -5.77 -1.39 -18.14
CA ILE A 77 -6.74 -2.50 -18.21
C ILE A 77 -8.06 -2.09 -18.88
N GLN A 78 -8.49 -0.82 -18.76
CA GLN A 78 -9.75 -0.34 -19.34
C GLN A 78 -9.76 -0.33 -20.87
N TYR A 79 -8.60 -0.36 -21.52
CA TYR A 79 -8.49 -0.40 -22.99
C TYR A 79 -8.67 -1.81 -23.57
N TYR A 80 -8.83 -2.84 -22.73
CA TYR A 80 -9.03 -4.22 -23.18
C TYR A 80 -10.51 -4.59 -23.26
N ASN A 81 -10.83 -5.48 -24.20
CA ASN A 81 -12.17 -6.03 -24.34
C ASN A 81 -12.47 -6.86 -23.08
N LYS A 82 -13.51 -6.49 -22.32
CA LYS A 82 -13.85 -7.08 -21.01
C LYS A 82 -14.06 -8.61 -21.07
N ASP A 83 -14.38 -9.11 -22.26
CA ASP A 83 -14.65 -10.52 -22.54
C ASP A 83 -13.41 -11.32 -22.96
N PHE A 84 -12.22 -10.70 -23.04
CA PHE A 84 -11.00 -11.40 -23.41
C PHE A 84 -10.31 -12.02 -22.18
N PRO A 85 -10.06 -13.34 -22.15
CA PRO A 85 -9.37 -13.97 -21.04
C PRO A 85 -7.91 -13.50 -20.99
N ILE A 86 -7.45 -13.07 -19.80
CA ILE A 86 -6.03 -12.80 -19.56
C ILE A 86 -5.38 -14.14 -19.23
N THR A 87 -4.66 -14.68 -20.21
CA THR A 87 -3.90 -15.92 -20.04
C THR A 87 -2.71 -15.69 -19.12
N GLN A 88 -2.21 -16.76 -18.49
CA GLN A 88 -1.08 -16.67 -17.55
C GLN A 88 0.21 -16.12 -18.16
N THR A 89 0.36 -16.20 -19.48
CA THR A 89 1.53 -15.71 -20.23
C THR A 89 1.38 -14.26 -20.68
N HIS A 90 0.25 -13.61 -20.39
CA HIS A 90 -0.01 -12.24 -20.80
C HIS A 90 0.81 -11.27 -19.94
N GLU A 91 1.36 -10.22 -20.56
CA GLU A 91 2.20 -9.22 -19.88
C GLU A 91 1.51 -8.58 -18.66
N TYR A 92 0.23 -8.22 -18.75
CA TYR A 92 -0.56 -7.73 -17.62
C TYR A 92 -0.69 -8.72 -16.48
N MET A 93 -0.74 -10.02 -16.75
CA MET A 93 -0.75 -11.01 -15.66
C MET A 93 0.58 -10.97 -14.92
N HIS A 94 1.70 -10.83 -15.62
CA HIS A 94 3.01 -10.67 -14.99
C HIS A 94 3.12 -9.35 -14.22
N LEU A 95 2.60 -8.24 -14.74
CA LEU A 95 2.58 -6.94 -14.05
C LEU A 95 1.69 -7.00 -12.81
N HIS A 96 0.54 -7.65 -12.91
CA HIS A 96 -0.38 -7.87 -11.80
C HIS A 96 0.26 -8.74 -10.70
N LEU A 97 0.90 -9.86 -11.06
CA LEU A 97 1.60 -10.71 -10.10
C LEU A 97 2.71 -9.94 -9.36
N LYS A 98 3.50 -9.13 -10.08
CA LYS A 98 4.49 -8.25 -9.46
C LYS A 98 3.87 -7.24 -8.49
N LEU A 99 2.70 -6.69 -8.82
CA LEU A 99 1.95 -5.81 -7.92
C LEU A 99 1.42 -6.56 -6.70
N ARG A 100 0.95 -7.79 -6.87
CA ARG A 100 0.50 -8.65 -5.77
C ARG A 100 1.62 -8.92 -4.78
N ASP A 101 2.78 -9.36 -5.28
CA ASP A 101 3.96 -9.58 -4.45
C ASP A 101 4.37 -8.29 -3.71
N LYS A 102 4.32 -7.14 -4.41
CA LYS A 102 4.61 -5.85 -3.79
C LYS A 102 3.58 -5.49 -2.71
N MET A 103 2.30 -5.76 -2.92
CA MET A 103 1.25 -5.52 -1.93
C MET A 103 1.40 -6.40 -0.70
N GLU A 104 1.77 -7.67 -0.86
CA GLU A 104 2.06 -8.56 0.26
C GLU A 104 3.23 -8.03 1.10
N GLN A 105 4.34 -7.66 0.44
CA GLN A 105 5.48 -7.03 1.10
C GLN A 105 5.11 -5.72 1.81
N MET A 106 4.30 -4.87 1.17
CA MET A 106 3.84 -3.61 1.78
C MET A 106 2.95 -3.86 3.00
N CYS A 107 2.12 -4.90 3.01
CA CYS A 107 1.31 -5.23 4.18
C CYS A 107 2.19 -5.61 5.38
N THR A 108 3.19 -6.47 5.17
CA THR A 108 4.13 -6.85 6.23
C THR A 108 4.92 -5.65 6.71
N LEU A 109 5.52 -4.89 5.78
CA LEU A 109 6.30 -3.70 6.12
C LEU A 109 5.48 -2.68 6.89
N HIS A 110 4.21 -2.47 6.53
CA HIS A 110 3.36 -1.50 7.20
C HIS A 110 3.04 -1.90 8.64
N LEU A 111 2.78 -3.18 8.90
CA LEU A 111 2.55 -3.68 10.25
C LEU A 111 3.81 -3.54 11.12
N ASP A 112 4.98 -3.91 10.57
CA ASP A 112 6.26 -3.80 11.29
C ASP A 112 6.57 -2.34 11.64
N LYS A 113 6.42 -1.43 10.66
CA LYS A 113 6.64 0.02 10.86
C LYS A 113 5.68 0.62 11.87
N LEU A 114 4.40 0.23 11.84
CA LEU A 114 3.43 0.73 12.81
C LEU A 114 3.76 0.24 14.22
N ASP A 115 4.06 -1.04 14.41
CA ASP A 115 4.40 -1.60 15.73
C ASP A 115 5.64 -0.92 16.33
N ASP A 116 6.68 -0.69 15.53
CA ASP A 116 7.87 0.03 15.97
C ASP A 116 7.54 1.47 16.41
N LEU A 117 6.71 2.17 15.63
CA LEU A 117 6.38 3.58 15.88
C LEU A 117 5.35 3.77 17.01
N THR A 118 4.40 2.86 17.18
CA THR A 118 3.47 2.91 18.32
C THR A 118 4.21 2.64 19.63
N ARG A 119 5.18 1.72 19.63
CA ARG A 119 6.07 1.50 20.79
C ARG A 119 6.90 2.73 21.11
N ALA A 120 7.47 3.40 20.10
CA ALA A 120 8.22 4.64 20.30
C ALA A 120 7.35 5.75 20.93
N LEU A 121 6.08 5.85 20.51
CA LEU A 121 5.11 6.78 21.07
C LEU A 121 4.51 6.35 22.43
N GLY A 122 4.83 5.13 22.91
CA GLY A 122 4.33 4.59 24.18
C GLY A 122 2.83 4.29 24.18
N ILE A 123 2.29 3.85 23.04
CA ILE A 123 0.89 3.44 22.86
C ILE A 123 0.79 1.91 22.88
#